data_AF-A0AAD5XNT0-F1
#
_entry.id   AF-A0AAD5XNT0-F1
#
_cell.length_a   1.000
_cell.length_b   1.000
_cell.length_c   1.000
_cell.angle_alpha   90.00
_cell.angle_beta   90.00
_cell.angle_gamma   90.00
#
_symmetry.space_group_name_H-M   'P 1'
#
loop_
_entity.id
_entity.type
_entity.pdbx_description
1 polymer ?
#
loop_
_entity_poly.entity_id
_entity_poly.type
_entity_poly.pdbx_seq_one_letter_code
_entity_poly.pdbx_strand_id
1 'polypeptide(L)'
;MLPSFKKSGFVGDKPPAQRFAGRSITRRTLRLAFICLACMSMALLLYSTVEYNEVRGGISLKTSARTYLTETLAVANVYSNNATQPRTVAVMVEGRALKNLVPIILYFSGYLGPDWPIHIFHGQDNAALLRSSGPIGKRVKQGSIILHPLSSSMIDFKTHDAVSRFLSQPPLWEALLPATHALMFQADSMLCSNSALRPEDFLKYSFIGAPIAPLHGAGYNGGLSLRHIPTLLRTIRAHPREDGGLPEDQYFAKYIAELKNPLPPPLPTVDEAKEFASESIYQPKAMGYHQAKRWNENRMGEILEWCPEIALAEEGELWKMATAHA
;
A
#
# COMPACT_ATOMS: atom_id res chain seq x y z
N MET A 1 9.33 66.35 -41.13
CA MET A 1 10.62 66.93 -40.70
C MET A 1 10.51 67.24 -39.22
N LEU A 2 11.15 66.42 -38.39
CA LEU A 2 11.31 66.62 -36.94
C LEU A 2 12.77 66.24 -36.62
N PRO A 3 13.49 66.97 -35.76
CA PRO A 3 14.95 66.90 -35.69
C PRO A 3 15.46 65.79 -34.78
N SER A 4 16.60 65.25 -35.20
CA SER A 4 17.48 64.29 -34.54
C SER A 4 17.97 64.79 -33.17
N PHE A 5 17.68 64.04 -32.11
CA PHE A 5 18.38 64.14 -30.83
C PHE A 5 19.45 63.04 -30.70
N LYS A 6 20.70 63.47 -30.55
CA LYS A 6 21.88 62.66 -30.26
C LYS A 6 21.73 61.94 -28.92
N LYS A 7 21.90 60.62 -28.90
CA LYS A 7 22.14 59.84 -27.66
C LYS A 7 23.60 59.99 -27.25
N SER A 8 23.85 60.77 -26.19
CA SER A 8 25.11 60.74 -25.44
C SER A 8 25.17 59.47 -24.59
N GLY A 9 26.28 58.75 -24.70
CA GLY A 9 26.55 57.53 -23.94
C GLY A 9 26.63 57.79 -22.44
N PHE A 10 25.87 57.01 -21.67
CA PHE A 10 26.17 56.72 -20.28
C PHE A 10 26.77 55.32 -20.23
N VAL A 11 28.09 55.29 -20.03
CA VAL A 11 28.83 54.10 -19.61
C VAL A 11 28.44 53.87 -18.16
N GLY A 12 27.56 52.89 -17.94
CA GLY A 12 27.29 52.36 -16.61
C GLY A 12 28.35 51.32 -16.27
N ASP A 13 29.27 51.69 -15.38
CA ASP A 13 30.21 50.77 -14.75
C ASP A 13 29.44 49.61 -14.09
N LYS A 14 29.66 48.40 -14.60
CA LYS A 14 29.23 47.18 -13.89
C LYS A 14 30.10 47.03 -12.64
N PRO A 15 29.52 46.87 -11.43
CA PRO A 15 30.32 46.51 -10.26
C PRO A 15 30.93 45.11 -10.48
N PRO A 16 32.14 44.84 -9.97
CA PRO A 16 32.80 43.56 -10.18
C PRO A 16 32.01 42.45 -9.49
N ALA A 17 31.81 41.35 -10.21
CA ALA A 17 31.20 40.14 -9.68
C ALA A 17 32.02 39.66 -8.46
N GLN A 18 31.46 39.81 -7.26
CA GLN A 18 31.96 39.12 -6.08
C GLN A 18 31.75 37.62 -6.30
N ARG A 19 32.84 36.93 -6.67
CA ARG A 19 32.92 35.47 -6.58
C ARG A 19 32.79 35.09 -5.09
N PHE A 20 31.59 34.75 -4.65
CA PHE A 20 31.42 33.95 -3.44
C PHE A 20 32.06 32.59 -3.72
N ALA A 21 33.26 32.39 -3.17
CA ALA A 21 33.85 31.07 -3.06
C ALA A 21 32.96 30.24 -2.11
N GLY A 22 31.96 29.56 -2.68
CA GLY A 22 31.23 28.52 -1.97
C GLY A 22 32.21 27.43 -1.57
N ARG A 23 32.59 27.37 -0.29
CA ARG A 23 33.32 26.22 0.25
C ARG A 23 32.45 24.98 0.02
N SER A 24 32.92 24.04 -0.80
CA SER A 24 32.24 22.76 -0.95
C SER A 24 32.19 22.08 0.42
N ILE A 25 30.99 21.85 0.95
CA ILE A 25 30.80 21.09 2.18
C ILE A 25 31.25 19.66 1.88
N THR A 26 32.42 19.27 2.37
CA THR A 26 32.92 17.91 2.19
C THR A 26 32.00 16.90 2.89
N ARG A 27 31.95 15.66 2.40
CA ARG A 27 31.19 14.56 3.05
C ARG A 27 31.55 14.38 4.54
N ARG A 28 32.76 14.78 4.95
CA ARG A 28 33.20 14.79 6.36
C ARG A 28 32.49 15.86 7.18
N THR A 29 32.32 17.07 6.63
CA THR A 29 31.61 18.17 7.30
C THR A 29 30.12 17.87 7.46
N LEU A 30 29.49 17.22 6.47
CA LEU A 30 28.11 16.73 6.59
C LEU A 30 27.98 15.65 7.66
N ARG A 31 28.90 14.67 7.71
CA ARG A 31 28.90 13.63 8.75
C ARG A 31 29.07 14.20 10.16
N LEU A 32 29.96 15.18 10.34
CA LEU A 32 30.15 15.88 11.61
C LEU A 32 28.90 16.66 12.01
N ALA A 33 28.23 17.34 11.07
CA ALA A 33 26.98 18.03 11.33
C ALA A 33 25.86 17.07 11.76
N PHE A 34 25.73 15.91 11.11
CA PHE A 34 24.77 14.86 11.51
C PHE A 34 25.06 14.28 12.89
N ILE A 35 26.33 14.05 13.24
CA ILE A 35 26.72 13.58 14.58
C ILE A 35 26.39 14.65 15.63
N CYS A 36 26.69 15.92 15.36
CA CYS A 36 26.34 17.01 16.28
C CYS A 36 24.82 17.15 16.46
N LEU A 37 24.03 17.04 15.38
CA LEU A 37 22.55 17.05 15.46
C LEU A 37 22.02 15.87 16.26
N ALA A 38 22.57 14.66 16.06
CA ALA A 38 22.19 13.47 16.83
C ALA A 38 22.55 13.62 18.31
N CYS A 39 23.73 14.16 18.63
CA CYS A 39 24.14 14.46 20.00
C CYS A 39 23.25 15.53 20.65
N MET A 40 22.87 16.58 19.92
CA MET A 40 21.96 17.62 20.44
C MET A 40 20.55 17.07 20.66
N SER A 41 20.02 16.22 19.77
CA SER A 41 18.74 15.55 20.01
C SER A 41 18.78 14.60 21.21
N MET A 42 19.91 13.92 21.41
CA MET A 42 20.11 13.04 22.56
C MET A 42 20.21 13.85 23.86
N ALA A 43 20.89 15.00 23.83
CA ALA A 43 20.98 15.91 24.96
C ALA A 43 19.62 16.55 25.31
N LEU A 44 18.81 16.94 24.31
CA LEU A 44 17.45 17.44 24.51
C LEU A 44 16.52 16.37 25.11
N LEU A 45 16.60 15.14 24.63
CA LEU A 45 15.87 14.01 25.20
C LEU A 45 16.31 13.75 26.65
N LEU A 46 17.61 13.75 26.92
CA LEU A 46 18.13 13.60 28.29
C LEU A 46 17.67 14.76 29.20
N TYR A 47 17.72 16.01 28.72
CA TYR A 47 17.28 17.18 29.50
C TYR A 47 15.78 17.11 29.85
N SER A 48 14.94 16.77 28.87
CA SER A 48 13.50 16.57 29.11
C SER A 48 13.19 15.41 30.06
N THR A 49 14.05 14.39 30.15
CA THR A 49 13.92 13.32 31.15
C THR A 49 14.40 13.70 32.55
N VAL A 50 15.28 14.69 32.69
CA VAL A 50 15.70 15.19 34.00
C VAL A 50 14.62 16.08 34.61
N GLU A 51 14.01 16.97 33.81
CA GLU A 51 12.96 17.89 34.27
C GLU A 51 11.67 17.15 34.69
N TYR A 52 11.38 16.00 34.07
CA TYR A 52 10.19 15.21 34.43
C TYR A 52 10.36 14.37 35.71
N ASN A 53 11.58 14.23 36.24
CA ASN A 53 11.86 13.36 37.40
C ASN A 53 11.63 14.04 38.77
N GLU A 54 11.37 15.35 38.83
CA GLU A 54 11.01 16.01 40.09
C GLU A 54 9.53 15.90 40.45
N VAL A 55 8.67 15.42 39.55
CA VAL A 55 7.23 15.30 39.80
C VAL A 55 6.77 13.84 39.71
N ARG A 56 6.87 13.16 40.86
CA ARG A 56 6.11 11.97 41.28
C ARG A 56 6.17 10.72 40.39
N GLY A 57 7.04 9.80 40.82
CA GLY A 57 6.80 8.36 40.97
C GLY A 57 6.09 7.60 39.84
N GLY A 58 6.84 6.81 39.05
CA GLY A 58 6.25 5.83 38.14
C GLY A 58 7.28 5.04 37.33
N ILE A 59 7.19 3.72 37.43
CA ILE A 59 7.48 2.64 36.45
C ILE A 59 8.61 2.93 35.43
N SER A 60 9.66 2.09 35.48
CA SER A 60 10.89 2.13 34.66
C SER A 60 10.69 2.40 33.16
N LEU A 61 10.75 3.69 32.77
CA LEU A 61 10.79 4.20 31.40
C LEU A 61 11.98 3.69 30.56
N LYS A 62 13.04 3.19 31.21
CA LYS A 62 14.25 2.70 30.52
C LYS A 62 13.97 1.47 29.65
N THR A 63 13.00 0.64 30.02
CA THR A 63 12.64 -0.55 29.24
C THR A 63 11.86 -0.16 27.99
N SER A 64 10.90 0.77 28.12
CA SER A 64 10.06 1.25 27.00
C SER A 64 10.87 1.99 25.94
N ALA A 65 11.74 2.93 26.34
CA ALA A 65 12.59 3.66 25.41
C ALA A 65 13.58 2.75 24.67
N ARG A 66 14.09 1.71 25.35
CA ARG A 66 14.98 0.72 24.73
C ARG A 66 14.22 -0.13 23.71
N THR A 67 13.02 -0.63 24.04
CA THR A 67 12.18 -1.36 23.08
C THR A 67 11.86 -0.51 21.86
N TYR A 68 11.42 0.74 22.07
CA TYR A 68 11.11 1.67 20.99
C TYR A 68 12.34 1.97 20.12
N LEU A 69 13.51 2.23 20.72
CA LEU A 69 14.75 2.42 19.95
C LEU A 69 15.13 1.17 19.18
N THR A 70 14.93 -0.02 19.75
CA THR A 70 15.30 -1.28 19.09
C THR A 70 14.38 -1.57 17.91
N GLU A 71 13.07 -1.31 18.04
CA GLU A 71 12.10 -1.38 16.96
C GLU A 71 12.37 -0.33 15.88
N THR A 72 12.65 0.91 16.27
CA THR A 72 12.98 2.00 15.33
C THR A 72 14.29 1.74 14.60
N LEU A 73 15.30 1.19 15.28
CA LEU A 73 16.58 0.79 14.68
C LEU A 73 16.44 -0.46 13.81
N ALA A 74 15.61 -1.44 14.18
CA ALA A 74 15.31 -2.60 13.34
C ALA A 74 14.63 -2.17 12.05
N VAL A 75 13.64 -1.28 12.14
CA VAL A 75 12.99 -0.65 11.00
C VAL A 75 14.01 0.13 10.15
N ALA A 76 14.85 0.96 10.76
CA ALA A 76 15.89 1.70 10.05
C ALA A 76 16.95 0.79 9.39
N ASN A 77 17.31 -0.34 10.01
CA ASN A 77 18.25 -1.31 9.45
C ASN A 77 17.65 -2.07 8.26
N VAL A 78 16.34 -2.32 8.26
CA VAL A 78 15.62 -2.85 7.08
C VAL A 78 15.68 -1.85 5.92
N TYR A 79 15.61 -0.55 6.19
CA TYR A 79 15.78 0.50 5.16
C TYR A 79 17.24 0.73 4.74
N SER A 80 18.23 0.44 5.61
CA SER A 80 19.65 0.70 5.35
C SER A 80 20.38 -0.47 4.67
N ASN A 81 19.87 -1.70 4.77
CA ASN A 81 20.51 -2.88 4.19
C ASN A 81 19.92 -3.21 2.82
N ASN A 82 20.49 -2.61 1.77
CA ASN A 82 20.63 -3.15 0.41
C ASN A 82 19.56 -4.17 -0.06
N ALA A 83 18.27 -3.83 0.03
CA ALA A 83 17.23 -4.56 -0.71
C ALA A 83 17.06 -3.85 -2.05
N THR A 84 17.97 -4.11 -2.98
CA THR A 84 17.89 -3.56 -4.34
C THR A 84 16.69 -4.09 -5.12
N GLN A 85 15.96 -5.08 -4.59
CA GLN A 85 14.76 -5.64 -5.18
C GLN A 85 13.55 -5.50 -4.24
N PRO A 86 12.36 -5.15 -4.77
CA PRO A 86 11.11 -5.19 -4.02
C PRO A 86 10.90 -6.56 -3.36
N ARG A 87 10.33 -6.57 -2.15
CA ARG A 87 9.86 -7.78 -1.49
C ARG A 87 8.34 -7.76 -1.50
N THR A 88 7.76 -8.74 -2.16
CA THR A 88 6.35 -8.77 -2.53
C THR A 88 5.61 -9.83 -1.76
N VAL A 89 4.38 -9.53 -1.36
CA VAL A 89 3.44 -10.48 -0.75
C VAL A 89 2.06 -10.22 -1.34
N ALA A 90 1.21 -11.24 -1.38
CA ALA A 90 -0.22 -11.02 -1.59
C ALA A 90 -0.95 -11.12 -0.25
N VAL A 91 -2.04 -10.39 -0.08
CA VAL A 91 -2.80 -10.36 1.17
C VAL A 91 -4.30 -10.46 0.89
N MET A 92 -4.97 -11.29 1.68
CA MET A 92 -6.42 -11.43 1.71
C MET A 92 -6.89 -11.33 3.16
N VAL A 93 -7.93 -10.55 3.39
CA VAL A 93 -8.65 -10.48 4.67
C VAL A 93 -10.08 -10.97 4.41
N GLU A 94 -10.41 -12.15 4.92
CA GLU A 94 -11.74 -12.73 4.74
C GLU A 94 -12.17 -13.49 5.99
N GLY A 95 -13.27 -13.06 6.59
CA GLY A 95 -13.84 -13.71 7.78
C GLY A 95 -14.83 -14.82 7.45
N ARG A 96 -15.48 -14.73 6.28
CA ARG A 96 -16.64 -15.54 5.88
C ARG A 96 -16.22 -16.84 5.21
N ALA A 97 -17.05 -17.87 5.39
CA ALA A 97 -16.90 -19.17 4.73
C ALA A 97 -17.51 -19.17 3.32
N LEU A 98 -16.87 -18.48 2.38
CA LEU A 98 -17.35 -18.43 0.99
C LEU A 98 -17.06 -19.74 0.24
N LYS A 99 -18.00 -20.17 -0.61
CA LYS A 99 -17.90 -21.45 -1.35
C LYS A 99 -16.73 -21.46 -2.34
N ASN A 100 -16.43 -20.30 -2.91
CA ASN A 100 -15.38 -20.06 -3.90
C ASN A 100 -14.05 -19.60 -3.26
N LEU A 101 -13.95 -19.50 -1.93
CA LEU A 101 -12.76 -18.96 -1.27
C LEU A 101 -11.49 -19.75 -1.62
N VAL A 102 -11.54 -21.08 -1.48
CA VAL A 102 -10.42 -21.97 -1.80
C VAL A 102 -9.97 -21.85 -3.25
N PRO A 103 -10.84 -21.97 -4.27
CA PRO A 103 -10.39 -21.84 -5.65
C PRO A 103 -9.84 -20.46 -6.00
N ILE A 104 -10.38 -19.36 -5.43
CA ILE A 104 -9.81 -18.00 -5.60
C ILE A 104 -8.38 -17.96 -5.06
N ILE A 105 -8.16 -18.40 -3.81
CA ILE A 105 -6.83 -18.41 -3.19
C ILE A 105 -5.84 -19.22 -4.02
N LEU A 106 -6.25 -20.40 -4.50
CA LEU A 106 -5.39 -21.27 -5.30
C LEU A 106 -5.08 -20.65 -6.67
N TYR A 107 -6.04 -19.95 -7.28
CA TYR A 107 -5.81 -19.20 -8.51
C TYR A 107 -4.72 -18.14 -8.30
N PHE A 108 -4.88 -17.25 -7.32
CA PHE A 108 -3.88 -16.22 -7.03
C PHE A 108 -2.51 -16.83 -6.70
N SER A 109 -2.47 -17.92 -5.93
CA SER A 109 -1.22 -18.61 -5.60
C SER A 109 -0.52 -19.19 -6.84
N GLY A 110 -1.28 -19.71 -7.80
CA GLY A 110 -0.75 -20.21 -9.06
C GLY A 110 -0.31 -19.11 -10.00
N TYR A 111 -1.13 -18.06 -10.13
CA TYR A 111 -0.90 -16.91 -11.02
C TYR A 111 0.34 -16.12 -10.62
N LEU A 112 0.49 -15.80 -9.33
CA LEU A 112 1.58 -14.96 -8.84
C LEU A 112 2.89 -15.74 -8.64
N GLY A 113 2.80 -17.05 -8.42
CA GLY A 113 3.97 -17.90 -8.24
C GLY A 113 4.69 -17.69 -6.88
N PRO A 114 5.90 -18.24 -6.74
CA PRO A 114 6.59 -18.32 -5.45
C PRO A 114 7.12 -16.97 -4.92
N ASP A 115 7.27 -15.97 -5.77
CA ASP A 115 7.77 -14.63 -5.38
C ASP A 115 6.70 -13.78 -4.66
N TRP A 116 5.46 -14.26 -4.61
CA TRP A 116 4.33 -13.63 -3.93
C TRP A 116 3.65 -14.61 -2.95
N PRO A 117 4.28 -14.90 -1.80
CA PRO A 117 3.61 -15.68 -0.76
C PRO A 117 2.33 -14.96 -0.32
N ILE A 118 1.25 -15.74 -0.15
CA ILE A 118 -0.07 -15.21 0.18
C ILE A 118 -0.30 -15.26 1.68
N HIS A 119 -0.52 -14.09 2.28
CA HIS A 119 -0.92 -13.93 3.68
C HIS A 119 -2.46 -13.86 3.76
N ILE A 120 -3.07 -14.84 4.42
CA ILE A 120 -4.52 -14.93 4.56
C ILE A 120 -4.90 -14.68 6.00
N PHE A 121 -5.46 -13.51 6.27
CA PHE A 121 -6.05 -13.16 7.55
C PHE A 121 -7.48 -13.65 7.59
N HIS A 122 -7.71 -14.69 8.38
CA HIS A 122 -8.94 -15.49 8.30
C HIS A 122 -9.72 -15.49 9.62
N GLY A 123 -11.04 -15.56 9.51
CA GLY A 123 -11.96 -15.65 10.64
C GLY A 123 -12.10 -17.06 11.19
N GLN A 124 -12.94 -17.22 12.23
CA GLN A 124 -13.29 -18.54 12.74
C GLN A 124 -14.18 -19.32 11.76
N ASP A 125 -15.09 -18.63 11.07
CA ASP A 125 -16.09 -19.26 10.21
C ASP A 125 -15.46 -20.00 9.03
N ASN A 126 -14.36 -19.50 8.47
CA ASN A 126 -13.63 -20.15 7.37
C ASN A 126 -12.39 -20.93 7.79
N ALA A 127 -12.06 -20.99 9.09
CA ALA A 127 -10.86 -21.69 9.56
C ALA A 127 -10.88 -23.19 9.22
N ALA A 128 -12.04 -23.84 9.39
CA ALA A 128 -12.20 -25.26 9.06
C ALA A 128 -12.08 -25.51 7.55
N LEU A 129 -12.67 -24.64 6.72
CA LEU A 129 -12.60 -24.70 5.26
C LEU A 129 -11.14 -24.63 4.78
N LEU A 130 -10.36 -23.68 5.31
CA LEU A 130 -8.96 -23.51 4.92
C LEU A 130 -8.06 -24.65 5.42
N ARG A 131 -8.24 -25.11 6.67
CA ARG A 131 -7.41 -26.17 7.26
C ARG A 131 -7.67 -27.56 6.68
N SER A 132 -8.91 -27.86 6.31
CA SER A 132 -9.29 -29.17 5.74
C SER A 132 -8.96 -29.29 4.25
N SER A 133 -8.67 -28.19 3.57
CA SER A 133 -8.31 -28.20 2.15
C SER A 133 -6.91 -28.75 1.92
N GLY A 134 -6.82 -29.95 1.33
CA GLY A 134 -5.55 -30.59 0.96
C GLY A 134 -4.63 -29.71 0.09
N PRO A 135 -5.14 -29.08 -0.99
CA PRO A 135 -4.37 -28.15 -1.80
C PRO A 135 -3.82 -26.95 -1.02
N ILE A 136 -4.63 -26.32 -0.16
CA ILE A 136 -4.17 -25.22 0.71
C ILE A 136 -3.10 -25.72 1.68
N GLY A 137 -3.33 -26.87 2.33
CA GLY A 137 -2.35 -27.48 3.24
C GLY A 137 -1.00 -27.75 2.58
N LYS A 138 -0.98 -28.17 1.30
CA LYS A 138 0.27 -28.33 0.53
C LYS A 138 0.99 -26.99 0.33
N ARG A 139 0.26 -25.94 -0.03
CA ARG A 139 0.81 -24.58 -0.23
C ARG A 139 1.32 -23.95 1.06
N VAL A 140 0.67 -24.23 2.19
CA VAL A 140 1.13 -23.85 3.52
C VAL A 140 2.44 -24.53 3.88
N LYS A 141 2.54 -25.86 3.68
CA LYS A 141 3.80 -26.61 3.90
C LYS A 141 4.96 -26.10 3.05
N GLN A 142 4.67 -25.56 1.86
CA GLN A 142 5.65 -24.98 0.94
C GLN A 142 6.01 -23.52 1.26
N GLY A 143 5.33 -22.88 2.22
CA GLY A 143 5.53 -21.46 2.54
C GLY A 143 4.91 -20.47 1.54
N SER A 144 4.21 -20.96 0.51
CA SER A 144 3.53 -20.12 -0.49
C SER A 144 2.19 -19.53 0.00
N ILE A 145 1.61 -20.08 1.07
CA ILE A 145 0.44 -19.55 1.76
C ILE A 145 0.72 -19.53 3.26
N ILE A 146 0.41 -18.43 3.92
CA ILE A 146 0.55 -18.23 5.36
C ILE A 146 -0.83 -17.86 5.92
N LEU A 147 -1.30 -18.64 6.90
CA LEU A 147 -2.60 -18.42 7.54
C LEU A 147 -2.43 -17.63 8.84
N HIS A 148 -3.15 -16.53 8.97
CA HIS A 148 -3.17 -15.65 10.14
C HIS A 148 -4.58 -15.68 10.76
N PRO A 149 -4.80 -16.43 11.85
CA PRO A 149 -6.09 -16.45 12.51
C PRO A 149 -6.35 -15.10 13.18
N LEU A 150 -7.50 -14.51 12.88
CA LEU A 150 -7.96 -13.29 13.55
C LEU A 150 -8.83 -13.67 14.76
N SER A 151 -8.66 -12.96 15.89
CA SER A 151 -9.51 -13.14 17.06
C SER A 151 -10.87 -12.48 16.84
N SER A 152 -11.93 -13.02 17.46
CA SER A 152 -13.28 -12.44 17.39
C SER A 152 -13.36 -11.02 17.95
N SER A 153 -12.48 -10.66 18.89
CA SER A 153 -12.35 -9.30 19.40
C SER A 153 -11.71 -8.30 18.43
N MET A 154 -10.97 -8.79 17.42
CA MET A 154 -10.34 -7.96 16.39
C MET A 154 -11.26 -7.75 15.17
N ILE A 155 -12.42 -8.40 15.13
CA ILE A 155 -13.27 -8.45 13.93
C ILE A 155 -14.73 -8.20 14.29
N ASP A 156 -15.23 -7.04 13.90
CA ASP A 156 -16.65 -6.90 13.56
C ASP A 156 -16.79 -6.35 12.13
N PHE A 157 -16.58 -7.20 11.12
CA PHE A 157 -16.70 -6.81 9.70
C PHE A 157 -18.16 -6.64 9.22
N LYS A 158 -19.11 -6.35 10.13
CA LYS A 158 -20.52 -6.11 9.78
C LYS A 158 -20.74 -4.81 9.00
N THR A 159 -19.80 -3.85 9.07
CA THR A 159 -19.95 -2.55 8.41
C THR A 159 -18.72 -2.22 7.56
N HIS A 160 -18.95 -1.43 6.49
CA HIS A 160 -17.87 -0.90 5.66
C HIS A 160 -16.85 -0.08 6.45
N ASP A 161 -17.32 0.68 7.44
CA ASP A 161 -16.44 1.45 8.33
C ASP A 161 -15.56 0.54 9.19
N ALA A 162 -16.08 -0.59 9.67
CA ALA A 162 -15.28 -1.51 10.47
C ALA A 162 -14.19 -2.23 9.66
N VAL A 163 -14.47 -2.59 8.42
CA VAL A 163 -13.46 -3.07 7.48
C VAL A 163 -12.41 -1.97 7.22
N SER A 164 -12.85 -0.75 6.94
CA SER A 164 -11.96 0.38 6.69
C SER A 164 -11.05 0.68 7.88
N ARG A 165 -11.60 0.64 9.09
CA ARG A 165 -10.84 0.80 10.33
C ARG A 165 -9.75 -0.25 10.43
N PHE A 166 -10.09 -1.53 10.25
CA PHE A 166 -9.14 -2.63 10.33
C PHE A 166 -8.00 -2.51 9.31
N LEU A 167 -8.33 -2.22 8.06
CA LEU A 167 -7.35 -2.04 6.97
C LEU A 167 -6.47 -0.79 7.16
N SER A 168 -6.89 0.15 8.01
CA SER A 168 -6.12 1.36 8.35
C SER A 168 -5.32 1.23 9.65
N GLN A 169 -5.17 0.02 10.22
CA GLN A 169 -4.39 -0.19 11.45
C GLN A 169 -2.95 -0.63 11.18
N PRO A 170 -1.94 -0.12 11.93
CA PRO A 170 -0.54 -0.53 11.75
C PRO A 170 -0.28 -2.05 11.90
N PRO A 171 -0.86 -2.78 12.88
CA PRO A 171 -0.58 -4.20 13.08
C PRO A 171 -0.79 -5.10 11.86
N LEU A 172 -1.79 -4.81 11.01
CA LEU A 172 -2.01 -5.57 9.78
C LEU A 172 -0.79 -5.48 8.84
N TRP A 173 -0.30 -4.26 8.61
CA TRP A 173 0.78 -3.99 7.69
C TRP A 173 2.16 -4.30 8.28
N GLU A 174 2.33 -4.15 9.60
CA GLU A 174 3.54 -4.53 10.32
C GLU A 174 3.75 -6.06 10.30
N ALA A 175 2.67 -6.85 10.32
CA ALA A 175 2.74 -8.31 10.19
C ALA A 175 3.25 -8.80 8.82
N LEU A 176 3.32 -7.92 7.81
CA LEU A 176 3.84 -8.22 6.47
C LEU A 176 5.32 -7.86 6.31
N LEU A 177 5.95 -7.19 7.29
CA LEU A 177 7.37 -6.87 7.23
C LEU A 177 8.22 -8.15 7.20
N PRO A 178 9.35 -8.19 6.47
CA PRO A 178 10.02 -7.07 5.79
C PRO A 178 9.59 -6.87 4.32
N ALA A 179 8.39 -7.31 3.92
CA ALA A 179 7.85 -7.00 2.60
C ALA A 179 7.73 -5.48 2.40
N THR A 180 7.98 -5.04 1.16
CA THR A 180 7.84 -3.64 0.78
C THR A 180 6.53 -3.37 0.05
N HIS A 181 5.96 -4.39 -0.60
CA HIS A 181 4.72 -4.28 -1.35
C HIS A 181 3.75 -5.41 -1.01
N ALA A 182 2.48 -5.05 -0.91
CA ALA A 182 1.37 -5.98 -0.74
C ALA A 182 0.36 -5.83 -1.88
N LEU A 183 0.06 -6.92 -2.57
CA LEU A 183 -1.10 -7.03 -3.46
C LEU A 183 -2.30 -7.50 -2.62
N MET A 184 -3.20 -6.58 -2.31
CA MET A 184 -4.47 -6.87 -1.66
C MET A 184 -5.48 -7.35 -2.71
N PHE A 185 -6.18 -8.44 -2.40
CA PHE A 185 -7.29 -8.94 -3.22
C PHE A 185 -8.44 -9.44 -2.34
N GLN A 186 -9.65 -9.01 -2.66
CA GLN A 186 -10.90 -9.46 -2.04
C GLN A 186 -11.51 -10.61 -2.85
N ALA A 187 -12.44 -11.35 -2.24
CA ALA A 187 -13.05 -12.53 -2.85
C ALA A 187 -13.89 -12.23 -4.12
N ASP A 188 -14.22 -10.97 -4.34
CA ASP A 188 -14.91 -10.42 -5.50
C ASP A 188 -13.96 -9.70 -6.48
N SER A 189 -12.67 -10.07 -6.47
CA SER A 189 -11.66 -9.58 -7.41
C SER A 189 -10.85 -10.70 -8.05
N MET A 190 -10.40 -10.48 -9.30
CA MET A 190 -9.55 -11.43 -10.03
C MET A 190 -8.50 -10.71 -10.87
N LEU A 191 -7.32 -11.33 -10.98
CA LEU A 191 -6.31 -11.03 -12.01
C LEU A 191 -6.61 -11.85 -13.27
N CYS A 192 -6.27 -11.34 -14.45
CA CYS A 192 -6.62 -11.94 -15.72
C CYS A 192 -5.39 -12.52 -16.42
N SER A 193 -5.39 -13.83 -16.72
CA SER A 193 -4.24 -14.49 -17.35
C SER A 193 -3.92 -14.01 -18.76
N ASN A 194 -4.92 -13.48 -19.47
CA ASN A 194 -4.76 -12.87 -20.79
C ASN A 194 -4.06 -11.51 -20.76
N SER A 195 -3.92 -10.87 -19.59
CA SER A 195 -3.18 -9.63 -19.46
C SER A 195 -1.69 -9.86 -19.68
N ALA A 196 -1.09 -9.02 -20.53
CA ALA A 196 0.36 -8.94 -20.67
C ALA A 196 1.04 -8.24 -19.48
N LEU A 197 0.28 -7.43 -18.73
CA LEU A 197 0.74 -6.73 -17.54
C LEU A 197 0.73 -7.65 -16.32
N ARG A 198 1.68 -7.42 -15.42
CA ARG A 198 1.86 -8.14 -14.15
C ARG A 198 1.89 -7.15 -12.98
N PRO A 199 1.60 -7.59 -11.74
CA PRO A 199 1.67 -6.71 -10.56
C PRO A 199 3.01 -5.96 -10.43
N GLU A 200 4.10 -6.57 -10.88
CA GLU A 200 5.45 -6.02 -10.91
C GLU A 200 5.55 -4.71 -11.70
N ASP A 201 4.76 -4.55 -12.77
CA ASP A 201 4.76 -3.34 -13.61
C ASP A 201 4.27 -2.09 -12.85
N PHE A 202 3.63 -2.31 -11.69
CA PHE A 202 2.99 -1.28 -10.88
C PHE A 202 3.70 -1.03 -9.53
N LEU A 203 4.81 -1.72 -9.23
CA LEU A 203 5.57 -1.56 -7.97
C LEU A 203 6.19 -0.16 -7.79
N LYS A 204 6.14 0.70 -8.81
CA LYS A 204 6.59 2.09 -8.73
C LYS A 204 5.62 3.01 -7.97
N TYR A 205 4.37 2.58 -7.72
CA TYR A 205 3.36 3.40 -7.06
C TYR A 205 3.25 3.14 -5.56
N SER A 206 2.90 4.19 -4.80
CA SER A 206 2.62 4.02 -3.37
C SER A 206 1.33 3.25 -3.11
N PHE A 207 0.32 3.50 -3.94
CA PHE A 207 -0.99 2.90 -3.84
C PHE A 207 -1.65 2.96 -5.22
N ILE A 208 -2.15 1.83 -5.70
CA ILE A 208 -2.89 1.73 -6.95
C ILE A 208 -4.01 0.70 -6.77
N GLY A 209 -5.19 1.02 -7.29
CA GLY A 209 -6.35 0.14 -7.36
C GLY A 209 -7.23 0.56 -8.53
N ALA A 210 -8.45 0.02 -8.63
CA ALA A 210 -9.37 0.42 -9.70
C ALA A 210 -9.81 1.89 -9.51
N PRO A 211 -9.72 2.77 -10.52
CA PRO A 211 -10.08 4.16 -10.33
C PRO A 211 -11.59 4.32 -10.13
N ILE A 212 -11.96 5.19 -9.17
CA ILE A 212 -13.36 5.41 -8.78
C ILE A 212 -13.95 6.53 -9.64
N ALA A 213 -15.11 6.28 -10.27
CA ALA A 213 -15.82 7.32 -11.00
C ALA A 213 -16.25 8.46 -10.06
N PRO A 214 -16.18 9.75 -10.47
CA PRO A 214 -16.41 10.88 -9.57
C PRO A 214 -17.75 10.89 -8.82
N LEU A 215 -18.78 10.24 -9.36
CA LEU A 215 -20.09 10.10 -8.72
C LEU A 215 -20.07 9.19 -7.47
N HIS A 216 -19.09 8.31 -7.37
CA HIS A 216 -18.99 7.28 -6.32
C HIS A 216 -17.88 7.56 -5.30
N GLY A 217 -17.00 8.54 -5.57
CA GLY A 217 -15.90 8.90 -4.69
C GLY A 217 -14.71 9.47 -5.46
N ALA A 218 -13.54 9.41 -4.83
CA ALA A 218 -12.28 9.86 -5.42
C ALA A 218 -11.16 8.85 -5.17
N GLY A 219 -10.10 8.90 -5.99
CA GLY A 219 -8.95 8.01 -5.86
C GLY A 219 -9.24 6.63 -6.48
N TYR A 220 -8.96 5.58 -5.71
CA TYR A 220 -9.00 4.20 -6.19
C TYR A 220 -9.70 3.30 -5.17
N ASN A 221 -10.31 2.23 -5.65
CA ASN A 221 -10.91 1.20 -4.82
C ASN A 221 -9.84 0.23 -4.29
N GLY A 222 -9.98 -0.16 -3.02
CA GLY A 222 -9.01 -1.02 -2.32
C GLY A 222 -9.15 -2.53 -2.53
N GLY A 223 -10.23 -3.01 -3.16
CA GLY A 223 -10.60 -4.42 -3.22
C GLY A 223 -9.72 -5.28 -4.12
N LEU A 224 -9.14 -4.69 -5.16
CA LEU A 224 -7.94 -5.18 -5.83
C LEU A 224 -6.95 -4.02 -5.89
N SER A 225 -5.86 -4.11 -5.14
CA SER A 225 -4.92 -3.00 -5.04
C SER A 225 -3.50 -3.42 -4.71
N LEU A 226 -2.52 -2.71 -5.24
CA LEU A 226 -1.11 -2.85 -4.91
C LEU A 226 -0.66 -1.68 -4.03
N ARG A 227 0.03 -2.00 -2.95
CA ARG A 227 0.26 -1.05 -1.86
C ARG A 227 1.70 -1.10 -1.35
N HIS A 228 2.36 0.05 -1.29
CA HIS A 228 3.69 0.19 -0.72
C HIS A 228 3.60 0.30 0.80
N ILE A 229 3.95 -0.79 1.50
CA ILE A 229 3.79 -0.97 2.95
C ILE A 229 4.45 0.17 3.75
N PRO A 230 5.70 0.59 3.45
CA PRO A 230 6.31 1.75 4.10
C PRO A 230 5.49 3.04 4.01
N THR A 231 4.91 3.31 2.83
CA THR A 231 4.09 4.51 2.63
C THR A 231 2.78 4.40 3.42
N LEU A 232 2.12 3.24 3.42
CA LEU A 232 0.90 3.03 4.21
C LEU A 232 1.16 3.28 5.70
N LEU A 233 2.18 2.64 6.27
CA LEU A 233 2.52 2.79 7.69
C LEU A 233 2.84 4.25 8.05
N ARG A 234 3.55 4.96 7.17
CA ARG A 234 3.82 6.39 7.37
C ARG A 234 2.54 7.23 7.33
N THR A 235 1.62 6.90 6.42
CA THR A 235 0.31 7.56 6.29
C THR A 235 -0.53 7.36 7.54
N ILE A 236 -0.69 6.11 7.99
CA ILE A 236 -1.46 5.76 9.20
C ILE A 236 -0.93 6.50 10.44
N ARG A 237 0.39 6.55 10.60
CA ARG A 237 1.03 7.22 11.75
C ARG A 237 0.92 8.74 11.70
N ALA A 238 0.99 9.33 10.51
CA ALA A 238 0.87 10.78 10.34
C ALA A 238 -0.59 11.27 10.40
N HIS A 239 -1.53 10.44 9.95
CA HIS A 239 -2.94 10.79 9.84
C HIS A 239 -3.81 9.64 10.36
N PRO A 240 -3.87 9.34 11.67
CA PRO A 240 -4.70 8.25 12.18
C PRO A 240 -6.15 8.38 11.69
N ARG A 241 -6.70 7.29 11.13
CA ARG A 241 -8.07 7.29 10.60
C ARG A 241 -9.08 7.31 11.75
N GLU A 242 -10.02 8.24 11.69
CA GLU A 242 -11.14 8.34 12.63
C GLU A 242 -12.28 7.36 12.29
N ASP A 243 -13.05 6.95 13.30
CA ASP A 243 -14.26 6.14 13.12
C ASP A 243 -15.34 6.93 12.37
N GLY A 244 -15.99 6.31 11.40
CA GLY A 244 -16.92 6.99 10.51
C GLY A 244 -16.26 7.95 9.52
N GLY A 245 -14.92 7.98 9.47
CA GLY A 245 -14.17 8.75 8.48
C GLY A 245 -14.28 8.18 7.06
N LEU A 246 -13.42 8.66 6.16
CA LEU A 246 -13.38 8.22 4.77
C LEU A 246 -13.27 6.68 4.67
N PRO A 247 -13.83 6.05 3.61
CA PRO A 247 -13.45 4.70 3.22
C PRO A 247 -11.92 4.58 3.16
N GLU A 248 -11.39 3.44 3.58
CA GLU A 248 -9.93 3.25 3.78
C GLU A 248 -9.10 3.55 2.53
N ASP A 249 -9.60 3.16 1.37
CA ASP A 249 -8.92 3.32 0.09
C ASP A 249 -8.87 4.80 -0.34
N GLN A 250 -9.96 5.53 -0.14
CA GLN A 250 -10.02 6.98 -0.34
C GLN A 250 -9.19 7.73 0.70
N TYR A 251 -9.16 7.25 1.94
CA TYR A 251 -8.28 7.74 3.01
C TYR A 251 -6.81 7.64 2.58
N PHE A 252 -6.37 6.47 2.09
CA PHE A 252 -4.99 6.31 1.62
C PHE A 252 -4.70 7.18 0.39
N ALA A 253 -5.58 7.21 -0.61
CA ALA A 253 -5.40 8.04 -1.79
C ALA A 253 -5.22 9.53 -1.42
N LYS A 254 -6.05 10.03 -0.48
CA LYS A 254 -5.96 11.41 0.01
C LYS A 254 -4.66 11.67 0.76
N TYR A 255 -4.41 10.93 1.84
CA TYR A 255 -3.33 11.28 2.77
C TYR A 255 -1.94 10.90 2.23
N ILE A 256 -1.83 9.93 1.32
CA ILE A 256 -0.56 9.69 0.60
C ILE A 256 -0.19 10.90 -0.27
N ALA A 257 -1.16 11.53 -0.94
CA ALA A 257 -0.92 12.72 -1.76
C ALA A 257 -0.45 13.93 -0.93
N GLU A 258 -0.79 13.96 0.36
CA GLU A 258 -0.39 15.02 1.30
C GLU A 258 0.99 14.77 1.94
N LEU A 259 1.54 13.56 1.86
CA LEU A 259 2.83 13.22 2.47
C LEU A 259 4.00 14.01 1.85
N LYS A 260 4.82 14.59 2.73
CA LYS A 260 6.02 15.34 2.37
C LYS A 260 7.22 14.82 3.17
N ASN A 261 8.42 14.97 2.61
CA ASN A 261 9.71 14.81 3.28
C ASN A 261 9.91 13.49 4.09
N PRO A 262 10.40 12.40 3.46
CA PRO A 262 10.69 12.27 2.04
C PRO A 262 9.40 12.08 1.24
N LEU A 263 9.41 12.52 -0.02
CA LEU A 263 8.30 12.26 -0.94
C LEU A 263 8.07 10.73 -1.05
N PRO A 264 6.82 10.28 -1.00
CA PRO A 264 6.51 8.87 -1.28
C PRO A 264 6.74 8.58 -2.77
N PRO A 265 6.83 7.29 -3.17
CA PRO A 265 6.54 6.90 -4.55
C PRO A 265 5.22 7.51 -5.04
N PRO A 266 5.10 7.86 -6.33
CA PRO A 266 3.93 8.58 -6.83
C PRO A 266 2.65 7.77 -6.68
N LEU A 267 1.51 8.46 -6.74
CA LEU A 267 0.22 7.86 -7.04
C LEU A 267 0.03 7.82 -8.57
N PRO A 268 -0.67 6.83 -9.12
CA PRO A 268 -0.91 6.71 -10.55
C PRO A 268 -1.92 7.75 -11.06
N THR A 269 -1.82 8.09 -12.33
CA THR A 269 -2.91 8.75 -13.04
C THR A 269 -4.12 7.81 -13.18
N VAL A 270 -5.29 8.37 -13.54
CA VAL A 270 -6.50 7.56 -13.78
C VAL A 270 -6.27 6.54 -14.91
N ASP A 271 -5.54 6.91 -15.96
CA ASP A 271 -5.30 6.01 -17.09
C ASP A 271 -4.35 4.86 -16.73
N GLU A 272 -3.30 5.13 -15.95
CA GLU A 272 -2.43 4.07 -15.39
C GLU A 272 -3.21 3.16 -14.42
N ALA A 273 -4.13 3.71 -13.64
CA ALA A 273 -4.97 2.92 -12.73
C ALA A 273 -5.98 2.01 -13.46
N LYS A 274 -6.52 2.45 -14.60
CA LYS A 274 -7.39 1.61 -15.46
C LYS A 274 -6.65 0.38 -15.97
N GLU A 275 -5.38 0.52 -16.34
CA GLU A 275 -4.56 -0.62 -16.78
C GLU A 275 -4.39 -1.67 -15.66
N PHE A 276 -4.31 -1.23 -14.40
CA PHE A 276 -4.19 -2.12 -13.24
C PHE A 276 -5.51 -2.86 -12.95
N ALA A 277 -6.61 -2.14 -12.75
CA ALA A 277 -7.90 -2.77 -12.44
C ALA A 277 -9.10 -1.98 -12.95
N SER A 278 -10.13 -2.71 -13.39
CA SER A 278 -11.42 -2.16 -13.80
C SER A 278 -12.48 -2.37 -12.71
N GLU A 279 -13.29 -1.34 -12.48
CA GLU A 279 -14.44 -1.35 -11.57
C GLU A 279 -15.51 -0.37 -12.10
N SER A 280 -15.70 0.78 -11.44
CA SER A 280 -16.72 1.79 -11.79
C SER A 280 -16.34 2.61 -13.03
N ILE A 281 -15.05 2.65 -13.35
CA ILE A 281 -14.55 3.11 -14.65
C ILE A 281 -14.09 1.86 -15.41
N TYR A 282 -14.82 1.53 -16.47
CA TYR A 282 -14.58 0.33 -17.27
C TYR A 282 -13.28 0.42 -18.09
N GLN A 283 -12.48 -0.64 -18.03
CA GLN A 283 -11.33 -0.86 -18.92
C GLN A 283 -11.36 -2.30 -19.48
N PRO A 284 -11.59 -2.49 -20.81
CA PRO A 284 -11.80 -3.82 -21.39
C PRO A 284 -10.64 -4.79 -21.20
N LYS A 285 -9.40 -4.28 -21.17
CA LYS A 285 -8.17 -5.07 -21.08
C LYS A 285 -7.36 -4.72 -19.84
N ALA A 286 -8.03 -4.51 -18.71
CA ALA A 286 -7.36 -4.32 -17.43
C ALA A 286 -6.63 -5.61 -17.00
N MET A 287 -5.57 -5.45 -16.20
CA MET A 287 -4.86 -6.57 -15.58
C MET A 287 -5.75 -7.35 -14.60
N GLY A 288 -6.71 -6.69 -13.96
CA GLY A 288 -7.69 -7.33 -13.11
C GLY A 288 -9.03 -6.59 -13.03
N TYR A 289 -9.97 -7.19 -12.33
CA TYR A 289 -11.30 -6.64 -12.09
C TYR A 289 -11.67 -6.76 -10.62
N HIS A 290 -12.45 -5.80 -10.14
CA HIS A 290 -13.09 -5.83 -8.84
C HIS A 290 -14.59 -5.59 -9.00
N GLN A 291 -15.41 -6.41 -8.35
CA GLN A 291 -16.88 -6.34 -8.41
C GLN A 291 -17.40 -6.19 -9.85
N ALA A 292 -16.85 -6.97 -10.79
CA ALA A 292 -17.04 -6.80 -12.22
C ALA A 292 -18.52 -6.77 -12.60
N LYS A 293 -19.30 -7.75 -12.12
CA LYS A 293 -20.74 -7.82 -12.41
C LYS A 293 -21.53 -6.67 -11.83
N ARG A 294 -21.19 -6.20 -10.62
CA ARG A 294 -21.88 -5.08 -9.96
C ARG A 294 -21.78 -3.80 -10.80
N TRP A 295 -20.61 -3.55 -11.37
CA TRP A 295 -20.32 -2.29 -12.06
C TRP A 295 -20.48 -2.36 -13.57
N ASN A 296 -20.34 -3.55 -14.16
CA ASN A 296 -20.26 -3.76 -15.60
C ASN A 296 -21.15 -4.92 -16.05
N GLU A 297 -22.34 -5.06 -15.46
CA GLU A 297 -23.27 -6.17 -15.74
C GLU A 297 -23.53 -6.36 -17.25
N ASN A 298 -23.74 -5.27 -17.98
CA ASN A 298 -23.99 -5.26 -19.42
C ASN A 298 -22.76 -5.61 -20.27
N ARG A 299 -21.57 -5.74 -19.67
CA ARG A 299 -20.30 -6.05 -20.34
C ARG A 299 -19.69 -7.37 -19.88
N MET A 300 -20.41 -8.15 -19.07
CA MET A 300 -19.87 -9.41 -18.54
C MET A 300 -19.46 -10.41 -19.62
N GLY A 301 -20.10 -10.38 -20.81
CA GLY A 301 -19.65 -11.17 -21.96
C GLY A 301 -18.23 -10.82 -22.41
N GLU A 302 -17.95 -9.52 -22.60
CA GLU A 302 -16.62 -9.02 -22.97
C GLU A 302 -15.59 -9.31 -21.86
N ILE A 303 -15.99 -9.15 -20.60
CA ILE A 303 -15.13 -9.40 -19.44
C ILE A 303 -14.80 -10.90 -19.33
N LEU A 304 -15.75 -11.80 -19.55
CA LEU A 304 -15.51 -13.25 -19.49
C LEU A 304 -14.64 -13.75 -20.65
N GLU A 305 -14.75 -13.13 -21.83
CA GLU A 305 -13.86 -13.42 -22.95
C GLU A 305 -12.42 -13.01 -22.62
N TRP A 306 -12.23 -11.84 -22.00
CA TRP A 306 -10.91 -11.35 -21.61
C TRP A 306 -10.35 -12.00 -20.35
N CYS A 307 -11.19 -12.25 -19.35
CA CYS A 307 -10.82 -12.65 -18.00
C CYS A 307 -11.77 -13.75 -17.50
N PRO A 308 -11.71 -14.95 -18.10
CA PRO A 308 -12.64 -16.04 -17.75
C PRO A 308 -12.58 -16.42 -16.27
N GLU A 309 -11.46 -16.13 -15.60
CA GLU A 309 -11.27 -16.43 -14.18
C GLU A 309 -12.17 -15.58 -13.28
N ILE A 310 -12.70 -14.45 -13.74
CA ILE A 310 -13.70 -13.66 -12.99
C ILE A 310 -14.91 -14.50 -12.57
N ALA A 311 -15.22 -15.57 -13.32
CA ALA A 311 -16.28 -16.52 -12.95
C ALA A 311 -16.05 -17.19 -11.58
N LEU A 312 -14.80 -17.27 -11.10
CA LEU A 312 -14.49 -17.75 -9.75
C LEU A 312 -14.96 -16.79 -8.66
N ALA A 313 -14.93 -15.48 -8.92
CA ALA A 313 -15.30 -14.44 -7.96
C ALA A 313 -16.81 -14.13 -7.97
N GLU A 314 -17.48 -14.34 -9.10
CA GLU A 314 -18.91 -14.13 -9.24
C GLU A 314 -19.68 -15.35 -8.67
N GLU A 315 -20.26 -15.21 -7.47
CA GLU A 315 -21.06 -16.27 -6.86
C GLU A 315 -22.19 -16.74 -7.81
N GLY A 316 -22.19 -18.03 -8.17
CA GLY A 316 -23.40 -18.74 -8.61
C GLY A 316 -23.51 -19.20 -10.07
N GLU A 317 -22.55 -18.95 -10.96
CA GLU A 317 -22.74 -19.27 -12.40
C GLU A 317 -21.72 -20.23 -13.03
N LEU A 318 -20.67 -20.66 -12.30
CA LEU A 318 -19.67 -21.62 -12.81
C LEU A 318 -20.24 -22.97 -13.28
N TRP A 319 -21.49 -23.31 -12.91
CA TRP A 319 -22.13 -24.57 -13.30
C TRP A 319 -23.08 -24.47 -14.51
N LYS A 320 -23.58 -23.28 -14.86
CA LYS A 320 -24.55 -23.14 -15.96
C LYS A 320 -23.91 -23.00 -17.34
N MET A 321 -22.70 -22.43 -17.41
CA MET A 321 -22.00 -22.30 -18.70
C MET A 321 -21.30 -23.59 -19.12
N ALA A 322 -20.82 -24.41 -18.17
CA ALA A 322 -20.18 -25.70 -18.46
C ALA A 322 -21.16 -26.77 -18.97
N THR A 323 -22.47 -26.54 -18.87
CA THR A 323 -23.53 -27.44 -19.35
C THR A 323 -24.24 -26.93 -20.62
N ALA A 324 -23.92 -25.74 -21.11
CA ALA A 324 -24.51 -25.18 -22.32
C ALA A 324 -23.79 -25.61 -23.62
N HIS A 325 -22.66 -26.31 -23.51
CA HIS A 325 -21.85 -26.80 -24.64
C HIS A 325 -21.44 -28.28 -24.52
N ALA A 326 -22.22 -29.08 -23.78
CA ALA A 326 -22.10 -30.54 -23.74
C ALA A 326 -23.35 -31.21 -24.31
#